data_AF-A0A1Y3L693-F1
#
_entry.id   AF-A0A1Y3L693-F1
#
_cell.length_a   1.000
_cell.length_b   1.000
_cell.length_c   1.000
_cell.angle_alpha   90.00
_cell.angle_beta   90.00
_cell.angle_gamma   90.00
#
_symmetry.space_group_name_H-M   'P 1'
#
loop_
_entity.id
_entity.type
_entity.pdbx_description
1 polymer ?
#
loop_
_entity_poly.entity_id
_entity_poly.type
_entity_poly.pdbx_seq_one_letter_code
_entity_poly.pdbx_strand_id
1 'polypeptide(L)' 'MTPTPNHAQALPQRAGATIINGPWPTYAQFRGLPERERWTLYELAKAGRQAMEDNGFEMAESYDAFVRRVCAELDL' A
#
# COMPACT_ATOMS: atom_id res chain seq x y z
N MET A 1 -27.94 -13.87 -18.25
CA MET A 1 -27.55 -13.95 -16.83
C MET A 1 -26.13 -13.42 -16.74
N THR A 2 -25.95 -12.19 -16.27
CA THR A 2 -24.64 -11.56 -16.07
C THR A 2 -24.49 -11.28 -14.58
N PRO A 3 -23.41 -11.72 -13.92
CA PRO A 3 -23.25 -11.56 -12.48
C PRO A 3 -22.93 -10.10 -12.14
N THR A 4 -23.64 -9.59 -11.15
CA THR A 4 -23.48 -8.28 -10.51
C THR A 4 -22.03 -8.09 -10.03
N PRO A 5 -21.36 -6.96 -10.34
CA PRO A 5 -20.11 -6.62 -9.67
C PRO A 5 -20.41 -6.28 -8.21
N ASN A 6 -19.82 -7.07 -7.32
CA ASN A 6 -19.86 -6.94 -5.88
C ASN A 6 -19.20 -5.61 -5.47
N HIS A 7 -20.01 -4.58 -5.18
CA HIS A 7 -19.59 -3.31 -4.55
C HIS A 7 -19.27 -3.51 -3.06
N ALA A 8 -18.49 -4.53 -2.73
CA ALA A 8 -17.94 -4.66 -1.40
C ALA A 8 -16.86 -3.59 -1.22
N GLN A 9 -17.18 -2.60 -0.37
CA GLN A 9 -16.25 -1.71 0.34
C GLN A 9 -15.84 -0.42 -0.39
N ALA A 10 -16.82 0.36 -0.85
CA ALA A 10 -16.65 1.82 -0.87
C ALA A 10 -16.71 2.34 0.58
N LEU A 11 -15.55 2.47 1.23
CA LEU A 11 -15.43 3.22 2.48
C LEU A 11 -15.93 4.65 2.22
N PRO A 12 -16.75 5.24 3.12
CA PRO A 12 -17.24 6.60 2.94
C PRO A 12 -16.05 7.55 2.89
N GLN A 13 -15.74 8.06 1.69
CA GLN A 13 -14.73 9.08 1.48
C GLN A 13 -15.12 10.29 2.34
N ARG A 14 -14.39 10.49 3.44
CA ARG A 14 -14.58 11.68 4.28
C ARG A 14 -14.23 12.89 3.42
N ALA A 15 -15.16 13.84 3.36
CA ALA A 15 -15.14 15.01 2.49
C ALA A 15 -13.74 15.65 2.40
N GLY A 16 -13.05 15.43 1.27
CA GLY A 16 -11.77 16.07 0.93
C GLY A 16 -10.58 15.14 0.71
N ALA A 17 -10.57 13.92 1.24
CA ALA A 17 -9.44 12.99 1.09
C ALA A 17 -9.75 11.91 0.05
N THR A 18 -8.90 11.77 -0.97
CA THR A 18 -9.02 10.69 -1.96
C THR A 18 -8.46 9.42 -1.33
N ILE A 19 -9.36 8.53 -0.88
CA ILE A 19 -8.97 7.24 -0.32
C ILE A 19 -8.59 6.32 -1.48
N ILE A 20 -7.32 5.93 -1.56
CA ILE A 20 -6.85 5.00 -2.58
C ILE A 20 -7.06 3.56 -2.06
N ASN A 21 -7.96 2.82 -2.72
CA ASN A 21 -8.18 1.38 -2.52
C ASN A 21 -7.46 0.53 -3.58
N GLY A 22 -6.42 1.08 -4.22
CA GLY A 22 -5.73 0.45 -5.33
C GLY A 22 -4.80 -0.70 -4.91
N PRO A 23 -4.43 -1.61 -5.83
CA PRO A 23 -3.41 -2.61 -5.57
C PRO A 23 -2.11 -1.88 -5.26
N TRP A 24 -1.71 -1.90 -3.99
CA TRP A 24 -0.49 -1.27 -3.53
C TRP A 24 0.72 -1.88 -4.24
N PRO A 25 1.78 -1.09 -4.50
CA PRO A 25 3.02 -1.63 -5.05
C PRO A 25 3.45 -2.84 -4.22
N THR A 26 3.59 -3.98 -4.89
CA THR A 26 4.13 -5.21 -4.30
C THR A 26 5.63 -5.20 -4.47
N TYR A 27 6.34 -5.55 -3.42
CA TYR A 27 7.79 -5.70 -3.39
C TYR A 27 8.22 -7.17 -3.46
N ALA A 28 7.27 -8.08 -3.66
CA ALA A 28 7.51 -9.52 -3.72
C ALA A 28 8.55 -9.92 -4.79
N GLN A 29 8.65 -9.17 -5.89
CA GLN A 29 9.69 -9.39 -6.90
C GLN A 29 11.12 -9.07 -6.42
N PHE A 30 11.26 -8.29 -5.35
CA PHE A 30 12.54 -7.82 -4.82
C PHE A 30 13.01 -8.63 -3.60
N ARG A 31 12.27 -9.67 -3.20
CA ARG A 31 12.67 -10.61 -2.12
C ARG A 31 14.05 -11.23 -2.31
N GLY A 32 14.51 -11.35 -3.56
CA GLY A 32 15.81 -11.93 -3.91
C GLY A 32 16.97 -10.92 -3.92
N LEU A 33 16.71 -9.64 -3.60
CA LEU A 33 17.74 -8.62 -3.56
C LEU A 33 18.59 -8.69 -2.28
N PRO A 34 19.80 -8.12 -2.31
CA PRO A 34 20.62 -7.96 -1.11
C PRO A 34 19.84 -7.21 -0.01
N GLU A 35 20.08 -7.58 1.24
CA GLU A 35 19.44 -6.95 2.41
C GLU A 35 19.49 -5.42 2.40
N ARG A 36 20.61 -4.83 1.97
CA ARG A 36 20.73 -3.37 1.82
C ARG A 36 19.69 -2.77 0.86
N GLU A 37 19.45 -3.43 -0.27
CA GLU A 37 18.47 -3.00 -1.27
C GLU A 37 17.05 -3.21 -0.76
N ARG A 38 16.81 -4.30 -0.02
CA ARG A 38 15.52 -4.54 0.65
C ARG A 38 15.20 -3.45 1.67
N TRP A 39 16.15 -3.07 2.52
CA TRP A 39 15.99 -1.93 3.43
C TRP A 39 15.75 -0.61 2.68
N THR A 40 16.43 -0.41 1.55
CA THR A 40 16.23 0.77 0.70
C THR A 40 14.81 0.80 0.13
N LEU A 41 14.27 -0.35 -0.30
CA LEU A 41 12.89 -0.46 -0.78
C LEU A 41 11.87 -0.25 0.34
N TYR A 42 12.13 -0.75 1.55
CA TYR A 42 11.29 -0.51 2.71
C TYR A 42 11.18 0.99 3.04
N GLU A 43 12.31 1.70 3.06
CA GLU A 43 12.33 3.15 3.30
C GLU A 43 11.68 3.92 2.14
N LEU A 44 11.90 3.51 0.89
CA LEU A 44 11.20 4.08 -0.28
C LEU A 44 9.68 3.88 -0.19
N ALA A 45 9.22 2.71 0.27
CA ALA A 45 7.82 2.40 0.45
C ALA A 45 7.17 3.33 1.50
N LYS A 46 7.83 3.52 2.64
CA LYS A 46 7.39 4.46 3.68
C LYS A 46 7.38 5.90 3.18
N ALA A 47 8.44 6.34 2.49
CA ALA A 47 8.50 7.68 1.91
C ALA A 47 7.41 7.90 0.86
N GLY A 48 7.12 6.89 0.03
CA GLY A 48 6.03 6.93 -0.95
C GLY A 48 4.66 7.06 -0.30
N ARG A 49 4.41 6.33 0.80
CA ARG A 49 3.18 6.48 1.59
C ARG A 49 3.06 7.89 2.19
N GLN A 50 4.13 8.39 2.80
CA GLN A 50 4.13 9.72 3.41
C GLN A 50 3.92 10.82 2.35
N ALA A 51 4.51 10.68 1.17
CA ALA A 51 4.26 11.57 0.05
C ALA A 51 2.80 11.51 -0.42
N MET A 52 2.19 10.32 -0.45
CA MET A 52 0.75 10.18 -0.75
C MET A 52 -0.11 10.89 0.30
N GLU A 53 0.17 10.70 1.59
CA GLU A 53 -0.52 11.38 2.69
C GLU A 53 -0.35 12.91 2.62
N ASP A 54 0.85 13.40 2.31
CA ASP A 54 1.13 14.83 2.09
C ASP A 54 0.37 15.42 0.89
N ASN A 55 0.17 14.63 -0.16
CA ASN A 55 -0.64 14.99 -1.32
C ASN A 55 -2.17 14.87 -1.07
N GLY A 56 -2.60 14.54 0.15
CA GLY A 56 -4.01 14.42 0.53
C GLY A 56 -4.65 13.07 0.18
N PHE A 57 -3.83 12.04 -0.07
CA PHE A 57 -4.29 10.67 -0.25
C PHE A 57 -4.21 9.91 1.08
N GLU A 58 -5.36 9.45 1.55
CA GLU A 58 -5.42 8.61 2.74
C GLU A 58 -5.38 7.14 2.31
N MET A 59 -4.45 6.36 2.87
CA MET A 59 -4.43 4.91 2.63
C MET A 59 -5.60 4.25 3.36
N ALA A 60 -6.38 3.45 2.63
CA ALA A 60 -7.40 2.60 3.23
C ALA A 60 -6.81 1.50 4.14
N GLU A 61 -5.54 1.12 3.90
CA GLU A 61 -4.80 0.15 4.70
C GLU A 61 -4.07 0.83 5.87
N SER A 62 -4.24 0.28 7.08
CA SER A 62 -3.51 0.73 8.26
C SER A 62 -1.99 0.62 8.08
N TYR A 63 -1.25 1.52 8.72
CA TYR A 63 0.22 1.51 8.68
C TYR A 63 0.83 0.16 9.06
N ASP A 64 0.28 -0.51 10.06
CA ASP A 64 0.73 -1.82 10.50
C ASP A 64 0.58 -2.90 9.40
N ALA A 65 -0.59 -2.97 8.75
CA ALA A 65 -0.85 -3.93 7.68
C ALA A 65 0.07 -3.68 6.48
N PHE A 66 0.31 -2.41 6.14
CA PHE A 66 1.26 -2.02 5.11
C PHE A 66 2.69 -2.46 5.45
N VAL A 67 3.19 -2.11 6.64
CA VAL A 67 4.54 -2.49 7.08
C VAL A 67 4.69 -4.00 7.11
N ARG A 68 3.71 -4.72 7.65
CA ARG A 68 3.71 -6.18 7.73
C ARG A 68 3.74 -6.82 6.35
N ARG A 69 2.98 -6.27 5.38
CA ARG A 69 3.02 -6.73 3.99
C ARG A 69 4.38 -6.46 3.35
N VAL A 70 4.91 -5.24 3.49
CA VAL A 70 6.21 -4.86 2.92
C VAL A 70 7.36 -5.69 3.53
N CYS A 71 7.37 -5.91 4.85
CA CYS A 71 8.34 -6.79 5.50
C CYS A 71 8.20 -8.24 5.02
N ALA A 72 6.98 -8.78 4.94
CA ALA A 72 6.76 -10.13 4.44
C ALA A 72 7.15 -10.29 2.95
N GLU A 73 6.91 -9.28 2.12
CA GLU A 73 7.26 -9.28 0.69
C GLU A 73 8.76 -9.11 0.46
N LEU A 74 9.44 -8.33 1.30
CA LEU A 74 10.88 -8.13 1.26
C LEU A 74 11.65 -9.19 2.04
N ASP A 75 10.99 -10.07 2.81
CA ASP A 75 11.65 -11.05 3.69
C ASP A 75 12.58 -10.35 4.72
N LEU A 76 12.13 -9.19 5.23
CA LEU A 76 12.80 -8.39 6.27
C LEU A 76 12.39 -8.81 7.68
#